data_AF-A0A2N7QBS1-F1
#
_entry.id   AF-A0A2N7QBS1-F1
#
_cell.length_a   1.000
_cell.length_b   1.000
_cell.length_c   1.000
_cell.angle_alpha   90.00
_cell.angle_beta   90.00
_cell.angle_gamma   90.00
#
_symmetry.space_group_name_H-M   'P 1'
#
loop_
_entity.id
_entity.type
_entity.pdbx_description
1 polymer ?
#
loop_
_entity_poly.entity_id
_entity_poly.type
_entity_poly.pdbx_seq_one_letter_code
_entity_poly.pdbx_strand_id
1 'polypeptide(L)'
;MDRKLNLKNKVKSLSHFFDGKNLVVATLIFAALGLESFLQPAAAAEEKPVMAPINKKFLDYQAHQGRALRYTEEGYSLGLIPSLHDLSYLKFRPMAKTALLPTSYDLRSLNKLTPVKNQGSCGACWAFATFGSLESFLMPTQPRDFSEEHLIDNHGFDYGPCDGGDLDMATAYLARWSGPVDEQDDPYIHGQIQAVKHVQEVRMLPPRSGPTDNDLIKQAVMSYGAVYATMYWDSSCYNPTYKTYYNPGNPVGGHAVAIVGWDDNFDAAKFRTSPPGNGAFIVRNSWGVTWGEKGYFYVSYYDAYLGQEEFNGVIEAENSGNYLVNYQYDPLGWVTSFGYPSSPTPDTAWMANIFLATSDLPLRAIGFYTASTSNNYEIYVYKQVTPGQPCSGQLAFTKAGTINSPGYFTVSLDNPVAIDNGEYFSVVLKLQTVGYDYPIPAEGAFPGYSSQAVSNPGMSFISSDGNSWFDFGSYGYDVCLKAFAGPGPLYPPVDGQLIRVINNLIFFKENINRITWSPNPNNTTRIINYRIYRKAANEITYSLLASVSASQYYYDDRGLKNPDRYSYQLTAVDEYLRESDPVTVPSPSSLTGIDLKTKVNRGKISLKYLKN
;
A
#
# COMPACT_ATOMS: atom_id res chain seq x y z
N MET A 1 -19.19 -4.87 66.47
CA MET A 1 -17.94 -5.14 67.21
C MET A 1 -17.99 -6.60 67.60
N ASP A 2 -17.45 -7.49 66.76
CA ASP A 2 -17.23 -8.89 67.13
C ASP A 2 -16.18 -9.48 66.20
N ARG A 3 -15.17 -10.10 66.79
CA ARG A 3 -14.01 -10.68 66.13
C ARG A 3 -13.61 -11.94 66.90
N LYS A 4 -13.09 -12.91 66.13
CA LYS A 4 -12.38 -14.15 66.54
C LYS A 4 -13.32 -15.30 66.94
N LEU A 5 -13.07 -16.56 66.58
CA LEU A 5 -11.83 -17.25 66.21
C LEU A 5 -12.15 -18.51 65.39
N ASN A 6 -11.13 -18.97 64.64
CA ASN A 6 -11.08 -20.05 63.65
C ASN A 6 -11.02 -21.46 64.29
N LEU A 7 -11.60 -22.51 63.66
CA LEU A 7 -11.34 -23.93 64.02
C LEU A 7 -11.92 -24.97 63.01
N LYS A 8 -11.11 -26.04 62.77
CA LYS A 8 -11.42 -27.43 62.36
C LYS A 8 -11.57 -27.73 60.84
N ASN A 9 -11.07 -28.85 60.29
CA ASN A 9 -11.12 -30.28 60.68
C ASN A 9 -9.83 -31.04 60.23
N LYS A 10 -9.22 -31.95 61.01
CA LYS A 10 -9.55 -33.37 61.35
C LYS A 10 -9.69 -34.32 60.14
N VAL A 11 -9.18 -35.56 60.04
CA VAL A 11 -8.18 -36.45 60.71
C VAL A 11 -8.57 -37.90 60.35
N LYS A 12 -7.60 -38.75 59.97
CA LYS A 12 -7.39 -40.21 60.27
C LYS A 12 -6.93 -41.03 59.05
N SER A 13 -6.07 -42.04 59.14
CA SER A 13 -4.87 -42.38 59.94
C SER A 13 -4.38 -43.78 59.50
N LEU A 14 -3.05 -43.94 59.37
CA LEU A 14 -2.17 -45.06 59.79
C LEU A 14 -2.53 -46.53 59.47
N SER A 15 -1.74 -47.27 58.67
CA SER A 15 -0.46 -48.00 58.95
C SER A 15 -0.68 -49.31 59.73
N HIS A 16 -0.02 -50.46 59.55
CA HIS A 16 1.38 -50.80 59.20
C HIS A 16 1.52 -52.36 59.25
N PHE A 17 2.49 -52.97 58.54
CA PHE A 17 3.47 -54.03 58.96
C PHE A 17 3.84 -55.08 57.87
N PHE A 18 5.14 -55.06 57.48
CA PHE A 18 6.14 -56.11 57.15
C PHE A 18 5.67 -57.54 56.72
N ASP A 19 6.36 -58.33 55.88
CA ASP A 19 7.80 -58.59 55.69
C ASP A 19 7.96 -59.62 54.53
N GLY A 20 9.11 -59.72 53.85
CA GLY A 20 9.41 -60.93 53.03
C GLY A 20 10.37 -60.80 51.83
N LYS A 21 11.58 -61.34 52.01
CA LYS A 21 12.80 -61.34 51.17
C LYS A 21 12.73 -61.97 49.75
N ASN A 22 13.61 -61.45 48.89
CA ASN A 22 14.07 -61.96 47.58
C ASN A 22 14.92 -63.25 47.65
N LEU A 23 14.77 -64.17 46.67
CA LEU A 23 15.77 -64.99 45.93
C LEU A 23 14.98 -66.01 45.05
N VAL A 24 15.19 -66.32 43.76
CA VAL A 24 16.39 -66.68 42.98
C VAL A 24 16.07 -66.55 41.46
N VAL A 25 17.12 -66.28 40.68
CA VAL A 25 17.29 -66.15 39.23
C VAL A 25 16.96 -67.42 38.43
N ALA A 26 16.29 -67.29 37.27
CA ALA A 26 16.53 -68.10 36.07
C ALA A 26 16.03 -67.39 34.80
N THR A 27 16.78 -67.57 33.72
CA THR A 27 16.91 -66.71 32.54
C THR A 27 16.43 -67.45 31.27
N LEU A 28 15.70 -66.75 30.38
CA LEU A 28 15.42 -67.03 28.94
C LEU A 28 14.55 -68.29 28.65
N ILE A 29 13.57 -68.32 27.73
CA ILE A 29 13.59 -67.98 26.29
C ILE A 29 12.15 -67.69 25.78
N PHE A 30 12.06 -66.74 24.85
CA PHE A 30 10.90 -66.31 24.04
C PHE A 30 10.09 -67.42 23.34
N ALA A 31 8.76 -67.27 23.26
CA ALA A 31 7.99 -67.45 22.02
C ALA A 31 6.58 -66.84 22.13
N ALA A 32 6.38 -65.82 21.30
CA ALA A 32 5.16 -65.14 20.85
C ALA A 32 3.80 -65.84 21.05
N LEU A 33 2.80 -65.07 21.51
CA LEU A 33 1.53 -64.80 20.82
C LEU A 33 0.68 -63.81 21.62
N GLY A 34 0.35 -62.67 20.99
CA GLY A 34 -0.91 -61.94 21.21
C GLY A 34 -1.02 -61.00 22.40
N LEU A 35 -0.44 -59.80 22.30
CA LEU A 35 -1.00 -58.61 22.93
C LEU A 35 -1.15 -57.53 21.85
N GLU A 36 -2.32 -57.47 21.22
CA GLU A 36 -2.77 -56.25 20.56
C GLU A 36 -3.15 -55.25 21.64
N SER A 37 -2.16 -54.50 22.13
CA SER A 37 -2.42 -53.27 22.87
C SER A 37 -2.87 -52.22 21.87
N PHE A 38 -4.13 -51.79 21.99
CA PHE A 38 -4.65 -50.57 21.40
C PHE A 38 -3.70 -49.39 21.69
N LEU A 39 -2.83 -49.07 20.73
CA LEU A 39 -2.21 -47.75 20.65
C LEU A 39 -3.27 -46.83 20.03
N GLN A 40 -4.07 -46.22 20.89
CA GLN A 40 -4.68 -44.94 20.53
C GLN A 40 -3.52 -44.00 20.17
N PRO A 41 -3.52 -43.34 19.00
CA PRO A 41 -2.58 -42.25 18.79
C PRO A 41 -2.84 -41.25 19.91
N ALA A 42 -1.80 -40.88 20.66
CA ALA A 42 -1.87 -39.70 21.50
C ALA A 42 -2.39 -38.57 20.62
N ALA A 43 -3.52 -37.94 21.00
CA ALA A 43 -3.97 -36.73 20.33
C ALA A 43 -2.78 -35.79 20.27
N ALA A 44 -2.34 -35.44 19.06
CA ALA A 44 -1.27 -34.46 18.89
C ALA A 44 -1.66 -33.24 19.73
N ALA A 45 -0.79 -32.86 20.66
CA ALA A 45 -1.02 -31.65 21.43
C ALA A 45 -1.19 -30.50 20.43
N GLU A 46 -2.33 -29.82 20.48
CA GLU A 46 -2.64 -28.71 19.59
C GLU A 46 -1.48 -27.70 19.66
N GLU A 47 -0.78 -27.50 18.55
CA GLU A 47 0.33 -26.55 18.49
C GLU A 47 -0.22 -25.16 18.74
N LYS A 48 0.31 -24.49 19.77
CA LYS A 48 -0.17 -23.16 20.14
C LYS A 48 0.51 -22.10 19.27
N PRO A 49 -0.25 -21.11 18.77
CA PRO A 49 0.33 -19.99 18.04
C PRO A 49 1.24 -19.18 18.96
N VAL A 50 2.35 -18.68 18.40
CA VAL A 50 3.34 -17.83 19.09
C VAL A 50 3.43 -16.49 18.36
N MET A 51 3.35 -15.41 19.13
CA MET A 51 3.53 -14.05 18.61
C MET A 51 5.00 -13.79 18.25
N ALA A 52 5.22 -13.04 17.19
CA ALA A 52 6.54 -12.56 16.78
C ALA A 52 7.16 -11.64 17.85
N PRO A 53 8.50 -11.62 17.96
CA PRO A 53 9.19 -10.63 18.80
C PRO A 53 8.88 -9.21 18.34
N ILE A 54 8.65 -8.32 19.31
CA ILE A 54 8.44 -6.89 19.07
C ILE A 54 9.80 -6.19 18.95
N ASN A 55 9.90 -5.22 18.04
CA ASN A 55 11.07 -4.38 17.88
C ASN A 55 11.45 -3.69 19.21
N LYS A 56 12.67 -3.96 19.67
CA LYS A 56 13.19 -3.37 20.91
C LYS A 56 13.22 -1.84 20.87
N LYS A 57 13.52 -1.24 19.70
CA LYS A 57 13.55 0.23 19.54
C LYS A 57 12.17 0.85 19.74
N PHE A 58 11.12 0.18 19.28
CA PHE A 58 9.75 0.62 19.51
C PHE A 58 9.36 0.54 20.99
N LEU A 59 9.69 -0.56 21.68
CA LEU A 59 9.46 -0.68 23.12
C LEU A 59 10.21 0.38 23.92
N ASP A 60 11.45 0.68 23.55
CA ASP A 60 12.23 1.73 24.18
C ASP A 60 11.60 3.10 23.88
N TYR A 61 11.18 3.37 22.65
CA TYR A 61 10.47 4.61 22.27
C TYR A 61 9.20 4.81 23.11
N GLN A 62 8.37 3.77 23.29
CA GLN A 62 7.16 3.85 24.12
C GLN A 62 7.48 4.05 25.62
N ALA A 63 8.54 3.43 26.14
CA ALA A 63 8.91 3.54 27.55
C ALA A 63 9.41 4.93 27.94
N HIS A 64 9.96 5.70 26.99
CA HIS A 64 10.35 7.08 27.20
C HIS A 64 9.09 7.97 27.17
N GLN A 65 8.52 8.19 28.36
CA GLN A 65 7.32 9.03 28.52
C GLN A 65 7.55 10.42 27.92
N GLY A 66 6.77 10.75 26.89
CA GLY A 66 6.69 12.12 26.37
C GLY A 66 6.26 12.23 24.92
N ARG A 67 6.39 11.16 24.09
CA ARG A 67 6.18 11.25 22.62
C ARG A 67 6.79 12.54 22.04
N ALA A 68 7.90 12.97 22.64
CA ALA A 68 8.39 14.33 22.48
C ALA A 68 9.15 14.38 21.18
N LEU A 69 8.56 15.05 20.20
CA LEU A 69 9.18 15.29 18.91
C LEU A 69 10.51 16.04 19.10
N ARG A 70 11.50 15.66 18.31
CA ARG A 70 12.71 16.46 18.15
C ARG A 70 12.50 17.48 17.05
N TYR A 71 13.21 18.59 17.14
CA TYR A 71 13.11 19.67 16.17
C TYR A 71 14.48 19.98 15.59
N THR A 72 14.52 20.35 14.31
CA THR A 72 15.71 20.95 13.71
C THR A 72 15.97 22.34 14.29
N GLU A 73 17.12 22.93 13.97
CA GLU A 73 17.45 24.29 14.41
C GLU A 73 16.47 25.33 13.83
N GLU A 74 15.92 25.02 12.66
CA GLU A 74 14.94 25.83 11.93
C GLU A 74 13.49 25.57 12.35
N GLY A 75 13.25 24.68 13.32
CA GLY A 75 11.92 24.42 13.90
C GLY A 75 11.08 23.37 13.18
N TYR A 76 11.66 22.59 12.26
CA TYR A 76 10.96 21.46 11.65
C TYR A 76 10.93 20.26 12.59
N SER A 77 9.78 19.60 12.72
CA SER A 77 9.65 18.43 13.58
C SER A 77 10.11 17.14 12.90
N LEU A 78 10.75 16.27 13.69
CA LEU A 78 11.26 14.95 13.31
C LEU A 78 10.32 13.89 13.90
N GLY A 79 9.37 13.43 13.09
CA GLY A 79 8.21 12.65 13.52
C GLY A 79 8.21 11.18 13.13
N LEU A 80 9.33 10.59 12.73
CA LEU A 80 9.38 9.16 12.47
C LEU A 80 9.30 8.38 13.79
N ILE A 81 8.34 7.47 13.88
CA ILE A 81 8.22 6.48 14.95
C ILE A 81 8.91 5.19 14.49
N PRO A 82 9.72 4.50 15.33
CA PRO A 82 10.25 3.19 14.98
C PRO A 82 9.12 2.18 14.74
N SER A 83 9.24 1.30 13.75
CA SER A 83 8.20 0.29 13.49
C SER A 83 8.11 -0.70 14.64
N LEU A 84 6.91 -1.22 14.91
CA LEU A 84 6.68 -2.29 15.88
C LEU A 84 7.33 -3.61 15.43
N HIS A 85 7.54 -3.80 14.12
CA HIS A 85 8.11 -5.01 13.53
C HIS A 85 9.63 -5.09 13.69
N ASP A 86 10.15 -6.22 14.19
CA ASP A 86 11.60 -6.49 14.19
C ASP A 86 12.05 -6.94 12.79
N LEU A 87 12.73 -6.06 12.06
CA LEU A 87 13.19 -6.28 10.69
C LEU A 87 14.58 -6.90 10.59
N SER A 88 15.20 -7.30 11.71
CA SER A 88 16.58 -7.81 11.73
C SER A 88 16.78 -9.04 10.82
N TYR A 89 15.75 -9.87 10.67
CA TYR A 89 15.77 -11.06 9.81
C TYR A 89 15.87 -10.75 8.29
N LEU A 90 15.57 -9.50 7.89
CA LEU A 90 15.60 -9.06 6.49
C LEU A 90 16.94 -8.44 6.06
N LYS A 91 17.76 -7.92 6.99
CA LYS A 91 18.98 -7.13 6.69
C LYS A 91 20.05 -7.87 5.88
N PHE A 92 19.99 -9.19 5.72
CA PHE A 92 20.99 -9.98 4.99
C PHE A 92 20.39 -10.85 3.89
N ARG A 93 19.23 -10.48 3.36
CA ARG A 93 18.54 -11.22 2.29
C ARG A 93 18.58 -10.44 0.99
N PRO A 94 19.65 -10.61 0.18
CA PRO A 94 19.74 -9.89 -1.08
C PRO A 94 18.59 -10.29 -1.99
N MET A 95 17.84 -9.30 -2.48
CA MET A 95 16.96 -9.50 -3.63
C MET A 95 17.80 -9.55 -4.90
N ALA A 96 17.41 -10.42 -5.84
CA ALA A 96 18.18 -10.64 -7.07
C ALA A 96 18.34 -9.33 -7.87
N LYS A 97 19.57 -9.04 -8.29
CA LYS A 97 19.88 -7.95 -9.22
C LYS A 97 19.31 -8.30 -10.60
N THR A 98 18.30 -7.57 -11.05
CA THR A 98 17.59 -7.90 -12.30
C THR A 98 17.94 -6.98 -13.48
N ALA A 99 18.69 -5.90 -13.26
CA ALA A 99 19.04 -4.95 -14.34
C ALA A 99 20.43 -4.31 -14.17
N LEU A 100 20.98 -3.86 -15.31
CA LEU A 100 22.09 -2.90 -15.33
C LEU A 100 21.55 -1.53 -14.94
N LEU A 101 21.98 -1.01 -13.79
CA LEU A 101 21.56 0.29 -13.28
C LEU A 101 22.48 1.39 -13.83
N PRO A 102 21.95 2.55 -14.26
CA PRO A 102 22.77 3.67 -14.68
C PRO A 102 23.55 4.27 -13.50
N THR A 103 24.67 4.92 -13.79
CA THR A 103 25.50 5.59 -12.77
C THR A 103 24.81 6.80 -12.15
N SER A 104 23.80 7.37 -12.81
CA SER A 104 22.95 8.42 -12.27
C SER A 104 21.54 8.32 -12.82
N TYR A 105 20.57 8.76 -12.02
CA TYR A 105 19.16 8.83 -12.40
C TYR A 105 18.47 9.90 -11.55
N ASP A 106 17.61 10.70 -12.16
CA ASP A 106 17.00 11.85 -11.47
C ASP A 106 15.55 12.07 -11.93
N LEU A 107 14.59 11.73 -11.06
CA LEU A 107 13.16 11.91 -11.34
C LEU A 107 12.76 13.38 -11.55
N ARG A 108 13.54 14.35 -11.04
CA ARG A 108 13.30 15.79 -11.26
C ARG A 108 13.34 16.15 -12.75
N SER A 109 14.10 15.41 -13.54
CA SER A 109 14.22 15.61 -14.99
C SER A 109 13.12 14.89 -15.81
N LEU A 110 12.32 14.04 -15.17
CA LEU A 110 11.39 13.12 -15.84
C LEU A 110 9.91 13.48 -15.66
N ASN A 111 9.62 14.64 -15.05
CA ASN A 111 8.25 15.08 -14.73
C ASN A 111 7.47 14.01 -13.91
N LYS A 112 8.16 13.37 -12.96
CA LYS A 112 7.64 12.32 -12.07
C LYS A 112 7.48 12.79 -10.62
N LEU A 113 7.49 14.10 -10.37
CA LEU A 113 7.44 14.66 -9.01
C LEU A 113 6.51 15.87 -8.97
N THR A 114 5.75 15.97 -7.91
CA THR A 114 4.97 17.15 -7.51
C THR A 114 5.87 18.21 -6.87
N PRO A 115 5.41 19.48 -6.76
CA PRO A 115 6.12 20.52 -6.02
C PRO A 115 6.39 20.14 -4.56
N VAL A 116 7.53 20.53 -4.00
CA VAL A 116 7.85 20.26 -2.59
C VAL A 116 6.94 21.08 -1.65
N LYS A 117 6.24 20.39 -0.75
CA LYS A 117 5.40 20.98 0.30
C LYS A 117 6.17 21.24 1.60
N ASN A 118 5.49 21.73 2.63
CA ASN A 118 6.09 22.12 3.91
C ASN A 118 5.28 21.62 5.12
N GLN A 119 5.86 20.72 5.91
CA GLN A 119 5.25 20.17 7.13
C GLN A 119 5.26 21.13 8.34
N GLY A 120 6.09 22.18 8.31
CA GLY A 120 6.31 23.08 9.44
C GLY A 120 6.75 22.35 10.71
N SER A 121 6.13 22.70 11.85
CA SER A 121 6.42 22.12 13.16
C SER A 121 5.65 20.82 13.46
N CYS A 122 4.86 20.30 12.52
CA CYS A 122 4.10 19.07 12.71
C CYS A 122 5.00 17.85 12.43
N GLY A 123 4.88 16.77 13.21
CA GLY A 123 5.61 15.51 13.04
C GLY A 123 5.16 14.69 11.82
N ALA A 124 4.75 15.33 10.73
CA ALA A 124 4.07 14.70 9.59
C ALA A 124 5.02 14.18 8.50
N CYS A 125 6.34 14.14 8.71
CA CYS A 125 7.30 13.74 7.67
C CYS A 125 6.99 12.38 7.02
N TRP A 126 6.43 11.44 7.77
CA TRP A 126 5.99 10.12 7.30
C TRP A 126 4.83 10.20 6.30
N ALA A 127 3.89 11.14 6.49
CA ALA A 127 2.81 11.41 5.56
C ALA A 127 3.34 12.00 4.24
N PHE A 128 4.21 13.01 4.32
CA PHE A 128 4.84 13.63 3.15
C PHE A 128 5.70 12.65 2.35
N ALA A 129 6.44 11.77 3.02
CA ALA A 129 7.22 10.74 2.33
C ALA A 129 6.31 9.70 1.66
N THR A 130 5.19 9.34 2.30
CA THR A 130 4.18 8.43 1.75
C THR A 130 3.59 9.00 0.46
N PHE A 131 3.08 10.23 0.49
CA PHE A 131 2.53 10.85 -0.72
C PHE A 131 3.58 11.24 -1.73
N GLY A 132 4.79 11.59 -1.29
CA GLY A 132 5.94 11.75 -2.20
C GLY A 132 6.20 10.51 -3.06
N SER A 133 6.04 9.30 -2.50
CA SER A 133 6.12 8.04 -3.25
C SER A 133 4.89 7.81 -4.12
N LEU A 134 3.68 7.87 -3.55
CA LEU A 134 2.44 7.57 -4.26
C LEU A 134 2.16 8.52 -5.43
N GLU A 135 2.37 9.83 -5.25
CA GLU A 135 2.21 10.81 -6.33
C GLU A 135 3.22 10.56 -7.44
N SER A 136 4.45 10.19 -7.09
CA SER A 136 5.50 9.88 -8.07
C SER A 136 5.17 8.66 -8.91
N PHE A 137 4.54 7.64 -8.31
CA PHE A 137 4.04 6.46 -9.01
C PHE A 137 2.96 6.82 -10.05
N LEU A 138 2.04 7.71 -9.70
CA LEU A 138 0.96 8.13 -10.59
C LEU A 138 1.44 9.06 -11.73
N MET A 139 2.56 9.75 -11.55
CA MET A 139 3.09 10.69 -12.55
C MET A 139 3.91 10.02 -13.67
N PRO A 140 3.90 10.59 -14.89
CA PRO A 140 3.19 11.81 -15.32
C PRO A 140 1.74 11.57 -15.77
N THR A 141 1.27 10.32 -15.73
CA THR A 141 0.01 9.90 -16.35
C THR A 141 -1.22 10.46 -15.63
N GLN A 142 -1.18 10.44 -14.29
CA GLN A 142 -2.30 10.82 -13.42
C GLN A 142 -1.79 11.77 -12.32
N PRO A 143 -1.36 13.00 -12.66
CA PRO A 143 -0.87 13.94 -11.65
C PRO A 143 -1.95 14.19 -10.60
N ARG A 144 -1.55 14.07 -9.33
CA ARG A 144 -2.37 14.24 -8.14
C ARG A 144 -1.52 14.92 -7.06
N ASP A 145 -2.21 15.58 -6.15
CA ASP A 145 -1.65 16.30 -5.02
C ASP A 145 -2.50 15.94 -3.81
N PHE A 146 -1.99 15.06 -2.95
CA PHE A 146 -2.79 14.44 -1.87
C PHE A 146 -2.65 15.18 -0.55
N SER A 147 -3.70 15.18 0.28
CA SER A 147 -3.72 15.83 1.60
C SER A 147 -2.96 15.02 2.64
N GLU A 148 -1.78 15.50 3.05
CA GLU A 148 -1.09 15.00 4.25
C GLU A 148 -1.93 15.19 5.52
N GLU A 149 -2.67 16.30 5.63
CA GLU A 149 -3.50 16.63 6.79
C GLU A 149 -4.57 15.55 7.02
N HIS A 150 -5.29 15.15 5.96
CA HIS A 150 -6.31 14.11 6.07
C HIS A 150 -5.73 12.78 6.57
N LEU A 151 -4.53 12.42 6.11
CA LEU A 151 -3.88 11.18 6.56
C LEU A 151 -3.48 11.26 8.04
N ILE A 152 -2.89 12.36 8.50
CA ILE A 152 -2.49 12.50 9.90
C ILE A 152 -3.70 12.62 10.84
N ASP A 153 -4.82 13.18 10.39
CA ASP A 153 -6.03 13.27 11.22
C ASP A 153 -6.80 11.95 11.31
N ASN A 154 -6.65 11.07 10.31
CA ASN A 154 -7.51 9.88 10.16
C ASN A 154 -6.76 8.55 10.21
N HIS A 155 -5.49 8.53 10.61
CA HIS A 155 -4.69 7.29 10.66
C HIS A 155 -5.21 6.25 11.68
N GLY A 156 -5.97 6.66 12.70
CA GLY A 156 -6.71 5.75 13.60
C GLY A 156 -5.91 5.08 14.73
N PHE A 157 -4.63 5.41 14.87
CA PHE A 157 -3.74 4.90 15.94
C PHE A 157 -3.78 5.84 17.15
N ASP A 158 -3.21 5.43 18.28
CA ASP A 158 -3.26 6.15 19.56
C ASP A 158 -2.42 7.45 19.59
N TYR A 159 -1.84 7.87 18.46
CA TYR A 159 -1.06 9.10 18.30
C TYR A 159 -1.94 10.26 17.84
N GLY A 160 -1.65 11.48 18.29
CA GLY A 160 -2.27 12.67 17.72
C GLY A 160 -1.69 12.98 16.33
N PRO A 161 -2.37 13.82 15.53
CA PRO A 161 -1.99 14.05 14.12
C PRO A 161 -0.53 14.48 13.92
N CYS A 162 -0.02 15.33 14.83
CA CYS A 162 1.36 15.81 14.75
C CYS A 162 2.36 15.04 15.62
N ASP A 163 1.97 13.97 16.31
CA ASP A 163 2.83 13.25 17.25
C ASP A 163 3.85 12.33 16.56
N GLY A 164 3.71 12.13 15.25
CA GLY A 164 4.57 11.26 14.44
C GLY A 164 3.85 10.06 13.86
N GLY A 165 4.57 9.26 13.07
CA GLY A 165 4.07 8.03 12.47
C GLY A 165 5.12 7.30 11.65
N ASP A 166 4.68 6.27 10.94
CA ASP A 166 5.52 5.40 10.12
C ASP A 166 4.79 4.88 8.86
N LEU A 167 5.48 4.05 8.07
CA LEU A 167 4.93 3.48 6.84
C LEU A 167 3.82 2.45 7.12
N ASP A 168 3.85 1.77 8.26
CA ASP A 168 2.84 0.78 8.63
C ASP A 168 1.49 1.47 8.89
N MET A 169 1.51 2.57 9.64
CA MET A 169 0.34 3.42 9.89
C MET A 169 -0.25 3.97 8.58
N ALA A 170 0.60 4.45 7.68
CA ALA A 170 0.18 4.93 6.36
C ALA A 170 -0.45 3.81 5.53
N THR A 171 0.18 2.63 5.53
CA THR A 171 -0.31 1.46 4.80
C THR A 171 -1.69 1.05 5.30
N ALA A 172 -1.90 1.00 6.63
CA ALA A 172 -3.20 0.66 7.21
C ALA A 172 -4.30 1.65 6.79
N TYR A 173 -4.04 2.96 6.90
CA TYR A 173 -4.95 4.02 6.45
C TYR A 173 -5.33 3.90 4.97
N LEU A 174 -4.34 3.64 4.10
CA LEU A 174 -4.54 3.53 2.66
C LEU A 174 -5.24 2.21 2.27
N ALA A 175 -4.85 1.08 2.86
CA ALA A 175 -5.39 -0.26 2.54
C ALA A 175 -6.84 -0.46 3.05
N ARG A 176 -7.27 0.30 4.07
CA ARG A 176 -8.67 0.33 4.49
C ARG A 176 -9.54 1.33 3.70
N TRP A 177 -8.95 2.02 2.72
CA TRP A 177 -9.58 3.04 1.87
C TRP A 177 -10.13 4.25 2.63
N SER A 178 -9.48 4.65 3.72
CA SER A 178 -9.75 5.95 4.34
C SER A 178 -9.18 7.12 3.52
N GLY A 179 -8.29 6.83 2.56
CA GLY A 179 -7.75 7.78 1.58
C GLY A 179 -6.96 7.07 0.48
N PRO A 180 -6.16 7.79 -0.33
CA PRO A 180 -5.85 9.21 -0.20
C PRO A 180 -6.99 10.12 -0.67
N VAL A 181 -6.94 11.37 -0.23
CA VAL A 181 -7.84 12.47 -0.62
C VAL A 181 -6.98 13.55 -1.28
N ASP A 182 -7.53 14.26 -2.27
CA ASP A 182 -6.84 15.39 -2.91
C ASP A 182 -6.74 16.60 -1.95
N GLU A 183 -5.59 17.27 -1.91
CA GLU A 183 -5.31 18.46 -1.07
C GLU A 183 -6.41 19.53 -1.17
N GLN A 184 -6.90 19.77 -2.38
CA GLN A 184 -7.94 20.77 -2.64
C GLN A 184 -9.33 20.37 -2.10
N ASP A 185 -9.57 19.08 -1.91
CA ASP A 185 -10.86 18.50 -1.53
C ASP A 185 -10.95 18.20 -0.04
N ASP A 186 -9.90 18.56 0.72
CA ASP A 186 -9.83 18.50 2.18
C ASP A 186 -10.04 19.90 2.83
N PRO A 187 -11.22 20.56 2.64
CA PRO A 187 -11.51 21.76 3.38
C PRO A 187 -11.70 21.40 4.85
N TYR A 188 -11.38 22.35 5.73
CA TYR A 188 -11.45 22.30 7.20
C TYR A 188 -12.85 21.95 7.80
N ILE A 189 -13.81 21.44 7.02
CA ILE A 189 -15.21 21.21 7.40
C ILE A 189 -15.59 19.73 7.24
N HIS A 190 -16.08 19.19 8.35
CA HIS A 190 -16.56 17.83 8.60
C HIS A 190 -17.50 17.25 7.53
N GLY A 191 -16.94 16.46 6.62
CA GLY A 191 -17.64 15.46 5.81
C GLY A 191 -16.75 14.23 5.64
N GLN A 192 -17.32 13.04 5.42
CA GLN A 192 -16.53 11.87 5.03
C GLN A 192 -16.09 12.05 3.58
N ILE A 193 -14.85 12.46 3.36
CA ILE A 193 -14.27 12.56 2.02
C ILE A 193 -13.86 11.16 1.59
N GLN A 194 -14.26 10.76 0.38
CA GLN A 194 -13.96 9.43 -0.15
C GLN A 194 -12.56 9.40 -0.75
N ALA A 195 -11.92 8.23 -0.66
CA ALA A 195 -10.63 8.01 -1.30
C ALA A 195 -10.72 8.18 -2.83
N VAL A 196 -9.84 9.00 -3.41
CA VAL A 196 -9.79 9.24 -4.86
C VAL A 196 -9.00 8.15 -5.61
N LYS A 197 -8.26 7.34 -4.86
CA LYS A 197 -7.50 6.17 -5.32
C LYS A 197 -7.59 5.06 -4.28
N HIS A 198 -7.50 3.81 -4.72
CA HIS A 198 -7.36 2.68 -3.81
C HIS A 198 -5.93 2.17 -3.89
N VAL A 199 -5.23 2.18 -2.75
CA VAL A 199 -3.92 1.52 -2.64
C VAL A 199 -4.16 0.03 -2.53
N GLN A 200 -3.52 -0.72 -3.41
CA GLN A 200 -3.64 -2.17 -3.47
C GLN A 200 -2.30 -2.88 -3.30
N GLU A 201 -1.20 -2.15 -3.45
CA GLU A 201 0.13 -2.66 -3.15
C GLU A 201 0.95 -1.61 -2.42
N VAL A 202 1.57 -2.01 -1.32
CA VAL A 202 2.67 -1.28 -0.69
C VAL A 202 3.85 -2.22 -0.63
N ARG A 203 4.86 -1.97 -1.45
CA ARG A 203 6.06 -2.79 -1.51
C ARG A 203 7.05 -2.29 -0.48
N MET A 204 7.17 -3.02 0.61
CA MET A 204 8.15 -2.73 1.65
C MET A 204 9.50 -3.32 1.23
N LEU A 205 10.49 -2.47 1.05
CA LEU A 205 11.84 -2.90 0.71
C LEU A 205 12.62 -3.14 2.01
N PRO A 206 13.36 -4.26 2.12
CA PRO A 206 14.24 -4.52 3.25
C PRO A 206 15.16 -3.34 3.59
N PRO A 207 15.52 -3.15 4.87
CA PRO A 207 16.53 -2.19 5.23
C PRO A 207 17.86 -2.53 4.54
N ARG A 208 18.54 -1.52 4.03
CA ARG A 208 19.86 -1.65 3.42
C ARG A 208 20.83 -2.22 4.46
N SER A 209 21.64 -3.18 4.03
CA SER A 209 22.70 -3.78 4.85
C SER A 209 23.94 -2.89 5.02
N GLY A 210 24.05 -1.81 4.23
CA GLY A 210 25.15 -0.85 4.32
C GLY A 210 25.32 0.01 3.06
N PRO A 211 26.47 0.70 2.92
CA PRO A 211 26.69 1.72 1.90
C PRO A 211 26.69 1.21 0.45
N THR A 212 26.95 -0.07 0.25
CA THR A 212 26.99 -0.71 -1.08
C THR A 212 25.65 -1.32 -1.48
N ASP A 213 24.71 -1.43 -0.53
CA ASP A 213 23.40 -2.03 -0.76
C ASP A 213 22.40 -0.96 -1.20
N ASN A 214 22.50 -0.58 -2.48
CA ASN A 214 21.72 0.53 -3.06
C ASN A 214 20.83 0.05 -4.22
N ASP A 215 21.13 -1.11 -4.79
CA ASP A 215 20.57 -1.56 -6.07
C ASP A 215 19.04 -1.72 -6.02
N LEU A 216 18.50 -2.22 -4.90
CA LEU A 216 17.06 -2.40 -4.73
C LEU A 216 16.31 -1.06 -4.73
N ILE A 217 16.80 -0.07 -3.99
CA ILE A 217 16.21 1.28 -3.96
C ILE A 217 16.34 1.92 -5.35
N LYS A 218 17.51 1.83 -5.99
CA LYS A 218 17.72 2.36 -7.35
C LYS A 218 16.75 1.75 -8.35
N GLN A 219 16.57 0.42 -8.30
CA GLN A 219 15.62 -0.28 -9.13
C GLN A 219 14.18 0.19 -8.85
N ALA A 220 13.81 0.31 -7.58
CA ALA A 220 12.48 0.80 -7.21
C ALA A 220 12.23 2.23 -7.72
N VAL A 221 13.22 3.12 -7.63
CA VAL A 221 13.16 4.49 -8.17
C VAL A 221 12.88 4.50 -9.68
N MET A 222 13.53 3.62 -10.43
CA MET A 222 13.32 3.52 -11.89
C MET A 222 11.96 2.94 -12.24
N SER A 223 11.55 1.87 -11.55
CA SER A 223 10.34 1.11 -11.87
C SER A 223 9.06 1.81 -11.42
N TYR A 224 9.08 2.42 -10.24
CA TYR A 224 7.87 2.84 -9.54
C TYR A 224 7.85 4.33 -9.16
N GLY A 225 8.95 5.07 -9.35
CA GLY A 225 9.03 6.46 -8.91
C GLY A 225 9.63 6.57 -7.51
N ALA A 226 9.40 7.69 -6.82
CA ALA A 226 10.07 7.99 -5.57
C ALA A 226 9.84 6.91 -4.49
N VAL A 227 10.87 6.66 -3.68
CA VAL A 227 10.88 5.64 -2.62
C VAL A 227 10.80 6.30 -1.26
N TYR A 228 9.79 5.98 -0.45
CA TYR A 228 9.75 6.31 0.97
C TYR A 228 10.99 5.71 1.64
N ALA A 229 11.74 6.52 2.38
CA ALA A 229 12.91 6.08 3.12
C ALA A 229 13.03 6.81 4.46
N THR A 230 13.59 6.12 5.44
CA THR A 230 13.82 6.66 6.78
C THR A 230 15.27 7.07 6.97
N MET A 231 15.52 8.09 7.76
CA MET A 231 16.86 8.49 8.18
C MET A 231 16.84 9.10 9.59
N TYR A 232 18.03 9.38 10.14
CA TYR A 232 18.15 10.21 11.33
C TYR A 232 18.72 11.56 10.93
N TRP A 233 18.20 12.64 11.52
CA TRP A 233 18.59 14.00 11.24
C TRP A 233 19.33 14.65 12.42
N ASP A 234 20.51 15.14 12.10
CA ASP A 234 21.37 15.95 12.96
C ASP A 234 21.84 17.15 12.15
N SER A 235 21.40 18.35 12.53
CA SER A 235 21.74 19.60 11.84
C SER A 235 23.25 19.82 11.72
N SER A 236 24.06 19.28 12.65
CA SER A 236 25.51 19.36 12.60
C SER A 236 26.13 18.56 11.44
N CYS A 237 25.40 17.61 10.86
CA CYS A 237 25.83 16.79 9.71
C CYS A 237 25.46 17.41 8.35
N TYR A 238 24.64 18.46 8.32
CA TYR A 238 24.23 19.13 7.09
C TYR A 238 25.26 20.16 6.61
N ASN A 239 25.55 20.17 5.31
CA ASN A 239 26.33 21.20 4.63
C ASN A 239 25.40 22.12 3.81
N PRO A 240 25.18 23.38 4.26
CA PRO A 240 24.28 24.30 3.57
C PRO A 240 24.85 24.86 2.27
N THR A 241 26.16 24.74 2.01
CA THR A 241 26.79 25.24 0.78
C THR A 241 26.46 24.35 -0.41
N TYR A 242 26.63 23.04 -0.25
CA TYR A 242 26.39 22.06 -1.32
C TYR A 242 25.06 21.32 -1.19
N LYS A 243 24.28 21.62 -0.15
CA LYS A 243 22.99 20.95 0.15
C LYS A 243 23.19 19.43 0.30
N THR A 244 24.20 19.05 1.05
CA THR A 244 24.61 17.65 1.25
C THR A 244 24.47 17.26 2.73
N TYR A 245 24.20 15.98 2.99
CA TYR A 245 24.04 15.43 4.32
C TYR A 245 24.79 14.11 4.45
N TYR A 246 25.54 13.96 5.53
CA TYR A 246 26.19 12.70 5.89
C TYR A 246 26.31 12.58 7.40
N ASN A 247 25.56 11.64 7.96
CA ASN A 247 25.63 11.26 9.37
C ASN A 247 26.46 9.97 9.54
N PRO A 248 27.64 10.02 10.18
CA PRO A 248 28.50 8.86 10.36
C PRO A 248 28.04 7.92 11.49
N GLY A 249 27.04 8.27 12.30
CA GLY A 249 26.55 7.39 13.37
C GLY A 249 25.92 8.04 14.60
N ASN A 250 25.29 9.21 14.47
CA ASN A 250 24.46 9.80 15.54
C ASN A 250 22.97 9.39 15.36
N PRO A 251 22.41 8.48 16.19
CA PRO A 251 21.06 7.96 16.05
C PRO A 251 20.01 8.88 16.69
N VAL A 252 20.08 10.17 16.40
CA VAL A 252 19.20 11.20 16.98
C VAL A 252 18.27 11.77 15.92
N GLY A 253 16.96 11.83 16.23
CA GLY A 253 15.94 12.52 15.43
C GLY A 253 15.48 11.75 14.19
N GLY A 254 14.48 10.89 14.33
CA GLY A 254 13.94 10.12 13.20
C GLY A 254 13.16 10.97 12.20
N HIS A 255 13.48 10.83 10.92
CA HIS A 255 12.84 11.56 9.82
C HIS A 255 12.50 10.62 8.66
N ALA A 256 11.43 10.92 7.94
CA ALA A 256 11.05 10.22 6.71
C ALA A 256 11.17 11.17 5.51
N VAL A 257 11.68 10.65 4.41
CA VAL A 257 11.97 11.39 3.18
C VAL A 257 11.65 10.54 1.95
N ALA A 258 11.64 11.14 0.76
CA ALA A 258 11.49 10.38 -0.48
C ALA A 258 12.80 10.41 -1.28
N ILE A 259 13.38 9.23 -1.57
CA ILE A 259 14.52 9.09 -2.47
C ILE A 259 14.00 9.21 -3.91
N VAL A 260 14.54 10.15 -4.67
CA VAL A 260 14.07 10.50 -6.03
C VAL A 260 15.12 10.31 -7.12
N GLY A 261 16.28 9.77 -6.77
CA GLY A 261 17.38 9.60 -7.71
C GLY A 261 18.70 9.32 -7.02
N TRP A 262 19.76 9.28 -7.81
CA TRP A 262 21.12 9.08 -7.32
C TRP A 262 22.19 9.56 -8.32
N ASP A 263 23.41 9.69 -7.82
CA ASP A 263 24.63 9.89 -8.61
C ASP A 263 25.78 9.13 -7.93
N ASP A 264 26.27 8.07 -8.59
CA ASP A 264 27.36 7.21 -8.10
C ASP A 264 28.71 7.92 -8.04
N ASN A 265 28.87 9.01 -8.78
CA ASN A 265 30.11 9.79 -8.83
C ASN A 265 30.03 11.08 -8.01
N PHE A 266 28.98 11.26 -7.21
CA PHE A 266 28.83 12.46 -6.40
C PHE A 266 30.01 12.62 -5.43
N ASP A 267 30.69 13.76 -5.54
CA ASP A 267 31.97 14.03 -4.88
C ASP A 267 31.86 14.06 -3.34
N ALA A 268 32.57 13.16 -2.67
CA ALA A 268 32.65 13.07 -1.21
C ALA A 268 33.16 14.37 -0.55
N ALA A 269 33.98 15.17 -1.23
CA ALA A 269 34.51 16.41 -0.68
C ALA A 269 33.43 17.51 -0.50
N LYS A 270 32.23 17.33 -1.06
CA LYS A 270 31.11 18.27 -0.92
C LYS A 270 30.31 18.08 0.37
N PHE A 271 30.54 17.02 1.14
CA PHE A 271 29.89 16.81 2.43
C PHE A 271 30.61 17.60 3.54
N ARG A 272 29.91 17.90 4.64
CA ARG A 272 30.49 18.67 5.77
C ARG A 272 31.66 17.93 6.41
N THR A 273 31.48 16.63 6.59
CA THR A 273 32.54 15.66 6.87
C THR A 273 32.63 14.76 5.64
N SER A 274 33.83 14.50 5.12
CA SER A 274 33.97 13.65 3.93
C SER A 274 33.58 12.21 4.26
N PRO A 275 32.61 11.59 3.56
CA PRO A 275 32.35 10.16 3.67
C PRO A 275 33.52 9.33 3.11
N PRO A 276 33.57 8.02 3.40
CA PRO A 276 34.63 7.12 2.92
C PRO A 276 34.75 7.00 1.39
N GLY A 277 33.73 7.37 0.62
CA GLY A 277 33.74 7.30 -0.83
C GLY A 277 32.68 8.19 -1.47
N ASN A 278 32.76 8.30 -2.79
CA ASN A 278 31.78 9.02 -3.60
C ASN A 278 30.43 8.29 -3.65
N GLY A 279 29.41 9.03 -4.05
CA GLY A 279 28.08 8.50 -4.30
C GLY A 279 27.03 9.05 -3.33
N ALA A 280 25.90 9.46 -3.88
CA ALA A 280 24.81 10.03 -3.10
C ALA A 280 23.45 9.70 -3.70
N PHE A 281 22.46 9.53 -2.82
CA PHE A 281 21.06 9.60 -3.19
C PHE A 281 20.62 11.06 -3.31
N ILE A 282 19.71 11.32 -4.25
CA ILE A 282 18.97 12.58 -4.36
C ILE A 282 17.69 12.40 -3.55
N VAL A 283 17.45 13.28 -2.58
CA VAL A 283 16.37 13.14 -1.62
C VAL A 283 15.47 14.37 -1.68
N ARG A 284 14.16 14.12 -1.76
CA ARG A 284 13.09 15.11 -1.59
C ARG A 284 12.74 15.19 -0.11
N ASN A 285 12.78 16.41 0.43
CA ASN A 285 12.39 16.70 1.81
C ASN A 285 10.98 17.32 1.85
N SER A 286 10.49 17.60 3.06
CA SER A 286 9.16 18.14 3.36
C SER A 286 9.22 19.50 4.08
N TRP A 287 10.28 20.27 3.87
CA TRP A 287 10.55 21.56 4.56
C TRP A 287 10.42 22.78 3.63
N GLY A 288 9.63 22.64 2.57
CA GLY A 288 9.34 23.71 1.63
C GLY A 288 10.42 23.96 0.58
N VAL A 289 10.03 24.66 -0.48
CA VAL A 289 10.87 24.98 -1.64
C VAL A 289 12.01 25.97 -1.34
N THR A 290 11.98 26.66 -0.20
CA THR A 290 13.05 27.58 0.20
C THR A 290 14.20 26.87 0.92
N TRP A 291 13.98 25.63 1.39
CA TRP A 291 15.00 24.83 2.04
C TRP A 291 15.83 24.04 1.00
N GLY A 292 17.08 23.71 1.33
CA GLY A 292 17.90 22.86 0.48
C GLY A 292 18.19 23.45 -0.90
N GLU A 293 18.13 22.60 -1.92
CA GLU A 293 18.07 22.93 -3.33
C GLU A 293 16.61 22.78 -3.81
N LYS A 294 15.78 23.79 -3.59
CA LYS A 294 14.33 23.75 -3.93
C LYS A 294 13.57 22.62 -3.24
N GLY A 295 13.92 22.33 -1.99
CA GLY A 295 13.36 21.24 -1.20
C GLY A 295 14.07 19.89 -1.36
N TYR A 296 15.14 19.83 -2.17
CA TYR A 296 15.95 18.64 -2.37
C TYR A 296 17.34 18.77 -1.75
N PHE A 297 18.00 17.65 -1.51
CA PHE A 297 19.37 17.58 -1.02
C PHE A 297 20.00 16.23 -1.36
N TYR A 298 21.30 16.12 -1.18
CA TYR A 298 22.07 14.90 -1.47
C TYR A 298 22.47 14.21 -0.17
N VAL A 299 22.16 12.93 -0.04
CA VAL A 299 22.57 12.12 1.12
C VAL A 299 23.61 11.10 0.69
N SER A 300 24.74 11.08 1.38
CA SER A 300 25.82 10.13 1.09
C SER A 300 25.31 8.69 1.16
N TYR A 301 25.77 7.81 0.25
CA TYR A 301 25.52 6.38 0.39
C TYR A 301 26.04 5.80 1.70
N TYR A 302 27.06 6.45 2.29
CA TYR A 302 27.68 6.06 3.55
C TYR A 302 26.96 6.55 4.79
N ASP A 303 25.87 7.31 4.65
CA ASP A 303 25.03 7.68 5.77
C ASP A 303 24.61 6.43 6.57
N ALA A 304 24.81 6.47 7.88
CA ALA A 304 24.65 5.32 8.75
C ALA A 304 23.19 4.85 8.86
N TYR A 305 22.21 5.68 8.47
CA TYR A 305 20.81 5.41 8.77
C TYR A 305 19.86 5.50 7.58
N LEU A 306 20.19 6.24 6.52
CA LEU A 306 19.30 6.37 5.36
C LEU A 306 18.92 4.99 4.78
N GLY A 307 17.67 4.60 4.99
CA GLY A 307 17.09 3.33 4.58
C GLY A 307 17.69 2.08 5.23
N GLN A 308 18.37 2.18 6.37
CA GLN A 308 19.07 1.06 7.03
C GLN A 308 18.37 0.51 8.28
N GLU A 309 17.33 1.18 8.80
CA GLU A 309 16.73 0.82 10.10
C GLU A 309 15.28 0.32 9.99
N GLU A 310 14.44 1.05 9.28
CA GLU A 310 13.02 0.71 9.09
C GLU A 310 12.77 0.25 7.65
N PHE A 311 11.54 -0.15 7.34
CA PHE A 311 11.13 -0.40 5.96
C PHE A 311 11.30 0.86 5.10
N ASN A 312 11.84 0.66 3.90
CA ASN A 312 11.64 1.62 2.80
C ASN A 312 10.39 1.19 2.02
N GLY A 313 9.77 2.07 1.26
CA GLY A 313 8.47 1.81 0.67
C GLY A 313 8.28 2.35 -0.73
N VAL A 314 7.58 1.58 -1.56
CA VAL A 314 6.89 2.08 -2.75
C VAL A 314 5.40 1.87 -2.53
N ILE A 315 4.62 2.92 -2.78
CA ILE A 315 3.15 2.87 -2.65
C ILE A 315 2.53 2.93 -4.05
N GLU A 316 1.78 1.89 -4.39
CA GLU A 316 1.13 1.73 -5.69
C GLU A 316 -0.39 1.81 -5.50
N ALA A 317 -1.06 2.61 -6.33
CA ALA A 317 -2.51 2.75 -6.28
C ALA A 317 -3.15 2.62 -7.65
N GLU A 318 -4.41 2.20 -7.62
CA GLU A 318 -5.23 2.04 -8.80
C GLU A 318 -6.53 2.86 -8.69
N ASN A 319 -7.33 2.78 -9.74
CA ASN A 319 -8.62 3.44 -9.79
C ASN A 319 -9.56 2.96 -8.67
N SER A 320 -10.16 3.88 -7.91
CA SER A 320 -11.08 3.53 -6.82
C SER A 320 -12.36 2.85 -7.30
N GLY A 321 -12.67 2.90 -8.60
CA GLY A 321 -13.78 2.16 -9.20
C GLY A 321 -13.49 0.67 -9.44
N ASN A 322 -12.24 0.20 -9.35
CA ASN A 322 -11.92 -1.21 -9.62
C ASN A 322 -12.64 -2.16 -8.65
N TYR A 323 -12.79 -1.72 -7.40
CA TYR A 323 -13.50 -2.44 -6.35
C TYR A 323 -14.36 -1.46 -5.56
N LEU A 324 -15.61 -1.84 -5.29
CA LEU A 324 -16.57 -0.99 -4.58
C LEU A 324 -16.83 -1.45 -3.15
N VAL A 325 -16.39 -2.67 -2.80
CA VAL A 325 -16.56 -3.23 -1.47
C VAL A 325 -15.22 -3.82 -1.00
N ASN A 326 -14.83 -3.45 0.23
CA ASN A 326 -13.69 -3.97 0.96
C ASN A 326 -14.19 -4.71 2.21
N TYR A 327 -14.20 -6.04 2.15
CA TYR A 327 -14.49 -6.88 3.30
C TYR A 327 -13.21 -7.05 4.11
N GLN A 328 -13.19 -6.54 5.34
CA GLN A 328 -12.02 -6.52 6.21
C GLN A 328 -12.42 -6.52 7.69
N TYR A 329 -11.51 -6.99 8.54
CA TYR A 329 -11.58 -6.89 10.00
C TYR A 329 -10.34 -6.23 10.63
N ASP A 330 -9.42 -5.76 9.79
CA ASP A 330 -8.10 -5.25 10.17
C ASP A 330 -7.87 -3.78 9.71
N PRO A 331 -8.66 -2.80 10.19
CA PRO A 331 -8.52 -1.39 9.80
C PRO A 331 -7.18 -0.73 10.19
N LEU A 332 -6.51 -1.21 11.24
CA LEU A 332 -5.17 -0.81 11.68
C LEU A 332 -4.06 -1.69 11.07
N GLY A 333 -4.45 -2.68 10.26
CA GLY A 333 -3.53 -3.45 9.42
C GLY A 333 -2.52 -4.27 10.21
N TRP A 334 -1.31 -4.39 9.67
CA TRP A 334 -0.27 -5.27 10.19
C TRP A 334 0.38 -4.69 11.46
N VAL A 335 -0.14 -5.08 12.63
CA VAL A 335 0.38 -4.66 13.95
C VAL A 335 1.36 -5.69 14.52
N THR A 336 1.16 -6.98 14.24
CA THR A 336 2.04 -8.05 14.72
C THR A 336 2.00 -9.23 13.76
N SER A 337 2.87 -10.21 13.97
CA SER A 337 2.78 -11.52 13.31
C SER A 337 2.67 -12.67 14.31
N PHE A 338 2.13 -13.80 13.85
CA PHE A 338 2.07 -15.06 14.57
C PHE A 338 2.60 -16.21 13.73
N GLY A 339 3.00 -17.29 14.39
CA GLY A 339 3.42 -18.51 13.73
C GLY A 339 3.39 -19.73 14.64
N TYR A 340 3.90 -20.84 14.13
CA TYR A 340 3.98 -22.12 14.82
C TYR A 340 5.42 -22.63 14.80
N PRO A 341 6.34 -22.08 15.63
CA PRO A 341 7.76 -22.43 15.57
C PRO A 341 8.08 -23.90 15.88
N SER A 342 7.14 -24.64 16.47
CA SER A 342 7.27 -26.08 16.72
C SER A 342 6.79 -26.96 15.57
N SER A 343 6.11 -26.37 14.58
CA SER A 343 5.62 -27.06 13.38
C SER A 343 6.78 -27.61 12.57
N PRO A 344 6.60 -28.74 11.86
CA PRO A 344 7.56 -29.22 10.86
C PRO A 344 7.86 -28.22 9.74
N THR A 345 6.95 -27.25 9.51
CA THR A 345 7.09 -26.17 8.53
C THR A 345 6.84 -24.83 9.23
N PRO A 346 7.77 -24.33 10.06
CA PRO A 346 7.52 -23.16 10.92
C PRO A 346 7.34 -21.86 10.12
N ASP A 347 7.86 -21.81 8.90
CA ASP A 347 7.72 -20.69 7.97
C ASP A 347 6.39 -20.70 7.19
N THR A 348 5.51 -21.67 7.45
CA THR A 348 4.25 -21.88 6.73
C THR A 348 3.08 -22.00 7.71
N ALA A 349 2.02 -21.25 7.48
CA ALA A 349 0.77 -21.40 8.23
C ALA A 349 -0.45 -21.07 7.37
N TRP A 350 -1.62 -21.34 7.94
CA TRP A 350 -2.92 -21.06 7.37
C TRP A 350 -3.64 -19.98 8.18
N MET A 351 -4.37 -19.12 7.49
CA MET A 351 -5.19 -18.08 8.09
C MET A 351 -6.50 -17.94 7.32
N ALA A 352 -7.56 -17.48 7.97
CA ALA A 352 -8.85 -17.30 7.32
C ALA A 352 -9.69 -16.21 7.98
N ASN A 353 -10.48 -15.53 7.15
CA ASN A 353 -11.58 -14.67 7.60
C ASN A 353 -12.90 -15.16 6.99
N ILE A 354 -13.97 -15.14 7.79
CA ILE A 354 -15.35 -15.40 7.37
C ILE A 354 -16.10 -14.08 7.29
N PHE A 355 -16.64 -13.75 6.12
CA PHE A 355 -17.34 -12.51 5.85
C PHE A 355 -18.82 -12.74 5.55
N LEU A 356 -19.66 -11.77 5.90
CA LEU A 356 -21.02 -11.67 5.41
C LEU A 356 -21.03 -10.79 4.17
N ALA A 357 -21.49 -11.31 3.02
CA ALA A 357 -21.62 -10.52 1.81
C ALA A 357 -22.69 -9.43 1.98
N THR A 358 -22.37 -8.19 1.59
CA THR A 358 -23.25 -7.01 1.72
C THR A 358 -23.75 -6.49 0.37
N SER A 359 -23.35 -7.14 -0.73
CA SER A 359 -23.76 -6.82 -2.09
C SER A 359 -23.67 -8.06 -2.97
N ASP A 360 -24.36 -8.04 -4.12
CA ASP A 360 -24.27 -9.07 -5.16
C ASP A 360 -23.09 -8.85 -6.13
N LEU A 361 -22.18 -7.91 -5.82
CA LEU A 361 -20.98 -7.70 -6.63
C LEU A 361 -20.05 -8.91 -6.46
N PRO A 362 -19.51 -9.45 -7.57
CA PRO A 362 -18.64 -10.61 -7.47
C PRO A 362 -17.31 -10.24 -6.81
N LEU A 363 -16.80 -11.18 -6.00
CA LEU A 363 -15.46 -11.11 -5.46
C LEU A 363 -14.44 -11.22 -6.60
N ARG A 364 -13.40 -10.38 -6.55
CA ARG A 364 -12.43 -10.23 -7.65
C ARG A 364 -10.98 -10.17 -7.20
N ALA A 365 -10.70 -9.88 -5.94
CA ALA A 365 -9.34 -9.94 -5.43
C ALA A 365 -9.28 -10.19 -3.93
N ILE A 366 -8.12 -10.65 -3.47
CA ILE A 366 -7.80 -10.87 -2.06
C ILE A 366 -6.58 -10.05 -1.69
N GLY A 367 -6.69 -9.25 -0.63
CA GLY A 367 -5.59 -8.44 -0.10
C GLY A 367 -4.99 -9.06 1.16
N PHE A 368 -3.66 -9.10 1.28
CA PHE A 368 -2.98 -9.59 2.49
C PHE A 368 -1.55 -9.04 2.58
N TYR A 369 -0.96 -9.15 3.76
CA TYR A 369 0.43 -8.78 3.98
C TYR A 369 1.38 -9.96 3.80
N THR A 370 2.61 -9.68 3.39
CA THR A 370 3.72 -10.63 3.31
C THR A 370 4.91 -10.12 4.12
N ALA A 371 5.63 -11.02 4.76
CA ALA A 371 6.70 -10.64 5.70
C ALA A 371 8.12 -10.99 5.20
N SER A 372 8.28 -11.71 4.08
CA SER A 372 9.60 -12.11 3.56
C SER A 372 9.88 -11.53 2.18
N THR A 373 11.13 -11.59 1.73
CA THR A 373 11.52 -11.28 0.34
C THR A 373 11.14 -12.37 -0.65
N SER A 374 10.68 -13.53 -0.18
CA SER A 374 10.13 -14.61 -0.97
C SER A 374 8.97 -15.24 -0.21
N ASN A 375 7.78 -15.20 -0.80
CA ASN A 375 6.56 -15.72 -0.18
C ASN A 375 5.81 -16.56 -1.20
N ASN A 376 5.38 -17.75 -0.78
CA ASN A 376 4.50 -18.60 -1.58
C ASN A 376 3.13 -18.59 -0.93
N TYR A 377 2.08 -18.45 -1.73
CA TYR A 377 0.72 -18.41 -1.22
C TYR A 377 -0.20 -19.36 -1.97
N GLU A 378 -1.23 -19.84 -1.28
CA GLU A 378 -2.38 -20.52 -1.85
C GLU A 378 -3.66 -19.90 -1.25
N ILE A 379 -4.51 -19.35 -2.12
CA ILE A 379 -5.80 -18.73 -1.79
C ILE A 379 -6.91 -19.74 -2.10
N TYR A 380 -7.87 -19.82 -1.20
CA TYR A 380 -9.11 -20.58 -1.35
C TYR A 380 -10.29 -19.69 -0.96
N VAL A 381 -11.37 -19.74 -1.75
CA VAL A 381 -12.63 -19.05 -1.41
C VAL A 381 -13.74 -20.07 -1.29
N TYR A 382 -14.39 -20.10 -0.13
CA TYR A 382 -15.56 -20.95 0.11
C TYR A 382 -16.82 -20.10 0.20
N LYS A 383 -17.91 -20.63 -0.35
CA LYS A 383 -19.25 -20.07 -0.34
C LYS A 383 -20.16 -20.82 0.60
N GLN A 384 -21.25 -20.19 1.04
CA GLN A 384 -22.27 -20.80 1.91
C GLN A 384 -21.65 -21.39 3.17
N VAL A 385 -20.71 -20.66 3.74
CA VAL A 385 -19.89 -21.08 4.87
C VAL A 385 -20.75 -21.01 6.14
N THR A 386 -20.64 -22.04 6.98
CA THR A 386 -21.19 -22.00 8.34
C THR A 386 -20.31 -21.10 9.20
N PRO A 387 -20.85 -20.05 9.86
CA PRO A 387 -20.08 -19.21 10.78
C PRO A 387 -19.31 -20.06 11.79
N GLY A 388 -18.05 -19.71 12.07
CA GLY A 388 -17.19 -20.52 12.92
C GLY A 388 -16.36 -21.59 12.20
N GLN A 389 -16.63 -21.89 10.92
CA GLN A 389 -16.02 -23.02 10.21
C GLN A 389 -15.44 -22.59 8.85
N PRO A 390 -14.17 -22.13 8.80
CA PRO A 390 -13.60 -21.49 7.60
C PRO A 390 -13.65 -22.30 6.32
N CYS A 391 -13.45 -23.61 6.40
CA CYS A 391 -13.42 -24.51 5.23
C CYS A 391 -14.75 -25.24 5.01
N SER A 392 -15.84 -24.81 5.66
CA SER A 392 -17.17 -25.37 5.41
C SER A 392 -17.76 -24.84 4.10
N GLY A 393 -18.86 -25.44 3.64
CA GLY A 393 -19.56 -25.00 2.44
C GLY A 393 -18.90 -25.45 1.13
N GLN A 394 -19.11 -24.67 0.06
CA GLN A 394 -18.67 -25.01 -1.29
C GLN A 394 -17.37 -24.27 -1.64
N LEU A 395 -16.31 -25.01 -1.96
CA LEU A 395 -15.11 -24.42 -2.55
C LEU A 395 -15.44 -23.84 -3.94
N ALA A 396 -15.29 -22.52 -4.08
CA ALA A 396 -15.65 -21.79 -5.29
C ALA A 396 -14.43 -21.33 -6.10
N PHE A 397 -13.26 -21.18 -5.48
CA PHE A 397 -12.06 -20.70 -6.15
C PHE A 397 -10.78 -21.17 -5.45
N THR A 398 -9.73 -21.40 -6.25
CA THR A 398 -8.36 -21.59 -5.75
C THR A 398 -7.34 -20.86 -6.63
N LYS A 399 -6.26 -20.36 -6.03
CA LYS A 399 -5.11 -19.79 -6.76
C LYS A 399 -3.84 -19.89 -5.94
N ALA A 400 -2.76 -20.34 -6.56
CA ALA A 400 -1.43 -20.31 -5.97
C ALA A 400 -0.56 -19.29 -6.69
N GLY A 401 0.45 -18.75 -6.01
CA GLY A 401 1.40 -17.83 -6.60
C GLY A 401 2.53 -17.48 -5.65
N THR A 402 3.34 -16.50 -6.07
CA THR A 402 4.48 -16.02 -5.31
C THR A 402 4.53 -14.49 -5.29
N ILE A 403 5.02 -13.95 -4.19
CA ILE A 403 5.28 -12.51 -4.01
C ILE A 403 6.71 -12.37 -3.49
N ASN A 404 7.55 -11.65 -4.23
CA ASN A 404 8.98 -11.52 -3.94
C ASN A 404 9.32 -10.20 -3.23
N SER A 405 8.54 -9.86 -2.20
CA SER A 405 8.72 -8.66 -1.37
C SER A 405 7.87 -8.78 -0.10
N PRO A 406 8.31 -8.21 1.04
CA PRO A 406 7.39 -7.92 2.12
C PRO A 406 6.52 -6.71 1.77
N GLY A 407 5.42 -6.53 2.51
CA GLY A 407 4.49 -5.42 2.35
C GLY A 407 3.03 -5.87 2.21
N TYR A 408 2.20 -5.00 1.65
CA TYR A 408 0.78 -5.26 1.40
C TYR A 408 0.55 -5.53 -0.09
N PHE A 409 -0.21 -6.57 -0.43
CA PHE A 409 -0.45 -6.97 -1.82
C PHE A 409 -1.89 -7.41 -2.05
N THR A 410 -2.37 -7.17 -3.26
CA THR A 410 -3.70 -7.58 -3.71
C THR A 410 -3.61 -8.52 -4.90
N VAL A 411 -4.05 -9.76 -4.71
CA VAL A 411 -4.05 -10.79 -5.75
C VAL A 411 -5.40 -10.82 -6.44
N SER A 412 -5.42 -10.47 -7.72
CA SER A 412 -6.61 -10.61 -8.57
C SER A 412 -6.98 -12.08 -8.78
N LEU A 413 -8.28 -12.39 -8.69
CA LEU A 413 -8.85 -13.68 -9.02
C LEU A 413 -8.96 -13.81 -10.55
N ASP A 414 -8.54 -14.95 -11.09
CA ASP A 414 -8.57 -15.18 -12.55
C ASP A 414 -10.01 -15.23 -13.10
N ASN A 415 -10.95 -15.64 -12.25
CA ASN A 415 -12.38 -15.60 -12.53
C ASN A 415 -13.10 -14.98 -11.32
N PRO A 416 -14.03 -14.04 -11.53
CA PRO A 416 -14.83 -13.47 -10.44
C PRO A 416 -15.69 -14.55 -9.77
N VAL A 417 -15.82 -14.48 -8.44
CA VAL A 417 -16.67 -15.40 -7.67
C VAL A 417 -17.96 -14.69 -7.30
N ALA A 418 -19.09 -15.14 -7.84
CA ALA A 418 -20.40 -14.61 -7.48
C ALA A 418 -20.75 -15.04 -6.05
N ILE A 419 -21.10 -14.09 -5.19
CA ILE A 419 -21.52 -14.31 -3.81
C ILE A 419 -22.82 -13.52 -3.62
N ASP A 420 -23.86 -14.19 -3.15
CA ASP A 420 -25.17 -13.57 -3.00
C ASP A 420 -25.19 -12.70 -1.75
N ASN A 421 -25.84 -11.53 -1.82
CA ASN A 421 -26.00 -10.65 -0.68
C ASN A 421 -26.66 -11.39 0.51
N GLY A 422 -26.07 -11.28 1.69
CA GLY A 422 -26.49 -11.98 2.91
C GLY A 422 -25.94 -13.41 3.07
N GLU A 423 -25.17 -13.93 2.10
CA GLU A 423 -24.47 -15.20 2.25
C GLU A 423 -23.15 -15.02 3.02
N TYR A 424 -22.82 -15.99 3.88
CA TYR A 424 -21.49 -16.10 4.45
C TYR A 424 -20.52 -16.78 3.48
N PHE A 425 -19.34 -16.19 3.32
CA PHE A 425 -18.23 -16.75 2.56
C PHE A 425 -16.95 -16.65 3.38
N SER A 426 -15.95 -17.45 3.05
CA SER A 426 -14.63 -17.36 3.67
C SER A 426 -13.55 -17.18 2.64
N VAL A 427 -12.49 -16.50 3.05
CA VAL A 427 -11.21 -16.50 2.37
C VAL A 427 -10.23 -17.23 3.26
N VAL A 428 -9.60 -18.26 2.73
CA VAL A 428 -8.57 -19.05 3.40
C VAL A 428 -7.27 -18.87 2.64
N LEU A 429 -6.20 -18.54 3.36
CA LEU A 429 -4.87 -18.30 2.83
C LEU A 429 -3.88 -19.22 3.52
N LYS A 430 -3.18 -20.04 2.75
CA LYS A 430 -1.94 -20.68 3.16
C LYS A 430 -0.80 -19.78 2.72
N LEU A 431 0.05 -19.37 3.66
CA LEU A 431 1.18 -18.49 3.39
C LEU A 431 2.47 -19.11 3.92
N GLN A 432 3.46 -19.21 3.04
CA GLN A 432 4.83 -19.49 3.40
C GLN A 432 5.65 -18.21 3.29
N THR A 433 6.26 -17.77 4.39
CA THR A 433 7.19 -16.64 4.42
C THR A 433 8.61 -17.18 4.53
N VAL A 434 9.27 -17.45 3.40
CA VAL A 434 10.53 -18.20 3.37
C VAL A 434 11.55 -17.61 4.35
N GLY A 435 12.00 -18.42 5.30
CA GLY A 435 12.98 -18.06 6.33
C GLY A 435 12.46 -17.15 7.45
N TYR A 436 11.16 -16.94 7.58
CA TYR A 436 10.57 -16.22 8.70
C TYR A 436 9.46 -17.08 9.31
N ASP A 437 9.57 -17.38 10.60
CA ASP A 437 8.73 -18.39 11.27
C ASP A 437 7.40 -17.83 11.81
N TYR A 438 7.05 -16.58 11.44
CA TYR A 438 5.80 -15.93 11.84
C TYR A 438 5.01 -15.49 10.59
N PRO A 439 4.48 -16.45 9.81
CA PRO A 439 3.84 -16.20 8.52
C PRO A 439 2.44 -15.55 8.60
N ILE A 440 1.88 -15.27 9.78
CA ILE A 440 0.52 -14.74 9.93
C ILE A 440 0.54 -13.28 10.38
N PRO A 441 0.41 -12.30 9.46
CA PRO A 441 0.15 -10.90 9.81
C PRO A 441 -1.21 -10.75 10.50
N ALA A 442 -1.23 -9.99 11.59
CA ALA A 442 -2.41 -9.79 12.42
C ALA A 442 -2.55 -8.35 12.91
N GLU A 443 -3.81 -7.92 13.01
CA GLU A 443 -4.23 -6.80 13.83
C GLU A 443 -4.51 -7.29 15.25
N GLY A 444 -4.15 -6.47 16.24
CA GLY A 444 -4.58 -6.65 17.63
C GLY A 444 -4.37 -5.41 18.46
N ALA A 445 -4.98 -5.39 19.64
CA ALA A 445 -4.88 -4.26 20.54
C ALA A 445 -3.48 -4.19 21.19
N PHE A 446 -2.77 -3.09 20.93
CA PHE A 446 -1.49 -2.79 21.57
C PHE A 446 -1.57 -1.43 22.29
N PRO A 447 -1.51 -1.40 23.64
CA PRO A 447 -1.65 -0.15 24.40
C PRO A 447 -0.67 0.95 23.95
N GLY A 448 -1.20 2.14 23.67
CA GLY A 448 -0.40 3.30 23.26
C GLY A 448 0.03 3.28 21.79
N TYR A 449 -0.48 2.33 20.99
CA TYR A 449 -0.29 2.21 19.55
C TYR A 449 -1.61 1.93 18.83
N SER A 450 -2.19 0.74 19.01
CA SER A 450 -3.40 0.26 18.34
C SER A 450 -4.48 -0.13 19.34
N SER A 451 -4.63 0.61 20.46
CA SER A 451 -5.53 0.24 21.56
C SER A 451 -7.01 0.11 21.15
N GLN A 452 -7.40 0.72 20.03
CA GLN A 452 -8.75 0.70 19.48
C GLN A 452 -9.02 -0.48 18.53
N ALA A 453 -8.07 -1.39 18.31
CA ALA A 453 -8.33 -2.61 17.55
C ALA A 453 -9.43 -3.44 18.23
N VAL A 454 -10.41 -3.90 17.46
CA VAL A 454 -11.55 -4.67 17.95
C VAL A 454 -11.71 -5.91 17.10
N SER A 455 -11.75 -7.06 17.77
CA SER A 455 -11.99 -8.35 17.13
C SER A 455 -13.27 -9.01 17.61
N ASN A 456 -13.87 -9.83 16.74
CA ASN A 456 -15.10 -10.54 17.01
C ASN A 456 -14.87 -12.07 16.97
N PRO A 457 -15.32 -12.81 17.99
CA PRO A 457 -15.30 -14.28 17.99
C PRO A 457 -15.92 -14.89 16.74
N GLY A 458 -15.27 -15.92 16.19
CA GLY A 458 -15.81 -16.70 15.09
C GLY A 458 -15.69 -16.07 13.69
N MET A 459 -14.96 -14.96 13.56
CA MET A 459 -14.76 -14.26 12.28
C MET A 459 -13.36 -14.46 11.69
N SER A 460 -12.33 -14.61 12.55
CA SER A 460 -10.94 -14.73 12.14
C SER A 460 -10.27 -15.96 12.76
N PHE A 461 -9.50 -16.69 11.96
CA PHE A 461 -8.95 -17.99 12.33
C PHE A 461 -7.53 -18.19 11.83
N ILE A 462 -6.78 -19.00 12.56
CA ILE A 462 -5.43 -19.43 12.20
C ILE A 462 -5.27 -20.94 12.39
N SER A 463 -4.34 -21.54 11.64
CA SER A 463 -4.10 -22.98 11.69
C SER A 463 -2.67 -23.32 11.27
N SER A 464 -2.07 -24.34 11.88
CA SER A 464 -0.75 -24.86 11.47
C SER A 464 -0.84 -25.87 10.31
N ASP A 465 -2.00 -26.52 10.12
CA ASP A 465 -2.16 -27.65 9.20
C ASP A 465 -3.28 -27.46 8.15
N GLY A 466 -4.11 -26.42 8.29
CA GLY A 466 -5.25 -26.13 7.43
C GLY A 466 -6.50 -26.94 7.75
N ASN A 467 -6.45 -27.82 8.76
CA ASN A 467 -7.56 -28.69 9.17
C ASN A 467 -8.11 -28.29 10.54
N SER A 468 -7.22 -28.00 11.49
CA SER A 468 -7.55 -27.64 12.87
C SER A 468 -7.44 -26.13 13.03
N TRP A 469 -8.56 -25.47 13.28
CA TRP A 469 -8.65 -24.01 13.28
C TRP A 469 -8.80 -23.44 14.68
N PHE A 470 -7.92 -22.51 15.03
CA PHE A 470 -7.97 -21.72 16.24
C PHE A 470 -8.77 -20.44 15.96
N ASP A 471 -9.84 -20.20 16.73
CA ASP A 471 -10.63 -18.96 16.66
C ASP A 471 -9.80 -17.81 17.21
N PHE A 472 -9.16 -17.08 16.32
CA PHE A 472 -8.22 -16.02 16.62
C PHE A 472 -8.96 -14.78 17.17
N GLY A 473 -10.17 -14.53 16.66
CA GLY A 473 -10.98 -13.40 17.09
C GLY A 473 -11.43 -13.49 18.56
N SER A 474 -11.65 -14.71 19.06
CA SER A 474 -11.89 -14.95 20.50
C SER A 474 -10.73 -14.52 21.41
N TYR A 475 -9.54 -14.31 20.87
CA TYR A 475 -8.34 -13.86 21.59
C TYR A 475 -7.99 -12.40 21.33
N GLY A 476 -8.84 -11.65 20.63
CA GLY A 476 -8.66 -10.22 20.40
C GLY A 476 -7.76 -9.87 19.21
N TYR A 477 -7.66 -10.76 18.23
CA TYR A 477 -6.86 -10.55 17.01
C TYR A 477 -7.62 -10.94 15.76
N ASP A 478 -7.37 -10.21 14.67
CA ASP A 478 -7.84 -10.54 13.32
C ASP A 478 -6.65 -10.70 12.38
N VAL A 479 -6.71 -11.70 11.51
CA VAL A 479 -5.69 -11.86 10.46
C VAL A 479 -5.85 -10.76 9.42
N CYS A 480 -4.73 -10.22 8.92
CA CYS A 480 -4.74 -9.17 7.91
C CYS A 480 -5.02 -9.75 6.52
N LEU A 481 -6.29 -10.11 6.30
CA LEU A 481 -6.79 -10.76 5.10
C LEU A 481 -8.10 -10.10 4.68
N LYS A 482 -8.10 -9.48 3.50
CA LYS A 482 -9.20 -8.70 2.93
C LYS A 482 -9.76 -9.36 1.68
N ALA A 483 -11.02 -9.09 1.39
CA ALA A 483 -11.68 -9.55 0.16
C ALA A 483 -12.30 -8.36 -0.56
N PHE A 484 -12.06 -8.24 -1.87
CA PHE A 484 -12.52 -7.11 -2.67
C PHE A 484 -13.55 -7.53 -3.71
N ALA A 485 -14.71 -6.87 -3.69
CA ALA A 485 -15.77 -7.10 -4.67
C ALA A 485 -16.02 -5.85 -5.52
N GLY A 486 -16.35 -6.08 -6.79
CA GLY A 486 -16.53 -5.00 -7.74
C GLY A 486 -17.12 -5.43 -9.08
N PRO A 487 -17.59 -4.47 -9.89
CA PRO A 487 -18.01 -4.74 -11.26
C PRO A 487 -16.82 -5.16 -12.13
N GLY A 488 -17.05 -5.40 -13.43
CA GLY A 488 -15.95 -5.58 -14.37
C GLY A 488 -14.95 -4.41 -14.36
N PRO A 489 -13.66 -4.64 -14.67
CA PRO A 489 -12.69 -3.56 -14.84
C PRO A 489 -13.20 -2.51 -15.82
N LEU A 490 -12.89 -1.24 -15.55
CA LEU A 490 -13.31 -0.12 -16.38
C LEU A 490 -12.10 0.48 -17.09
N TYR A 491 -12.08 0.35 -18.41
CA TYR A 491 -10.99 0.78 -19.27
C TYR A 491 -11.31 2.10 -19.98
N PRO A 492 -10.30 2.96 -20.21
CA PRO A 492 -10.47 4.18 -20.98
C PRO A 492 -10.84 3.91 -22.44
N PRO A 493 -11.36 4.93 -23.15
CA PRO A 493 -11.51 4.89 -24.61
C PRO A 493 -10.21 4.53 -25.33
N VAL A 494 -10.32 4.02 -26.54
CA VAL A 494 -9.17 3.64 -27.37
C VAL A 494 -9.10 4.49 -28.64
N ASP A 495 -8.01 4.36 -29.40
CA ASP A 495 -7.80 5.06 -30.69
C ASP A 495 -7.96 6.59 -30.61
N GLY A 496 -7.54 7.18 -29.50
CA GLY A 496 -7.55 8.63 -29.31
C GLY A 496 -6.74 9.35 -30.39
N GLN A 497 -7.33 10.33 -31.08
CA GLN A 497 -6.62 11.17 -32.05
C GLN A 497 -6.91 12.65 -31.81
N LEU A 498 -5.87 13.48 -32.00
CA LEU A 498 -5.96 14.94 -31.99
C LEU A 498 -5.79 15.46 -33.43
N ILE A 499 -6.87 15.98 -33.99
CA ILE A 499 -6.93 16.52 -35.35
C ILE A 499 -7.03 18.04 -35.29
N ARG A 500 -6.16 18.73 -36.03
CA ARG A 500 -6.22 20.18 -36.19
C ARG A 500 -7.25 20.53 -37.26
N VAL A 501 -8.25 21.33 -36.91
CA VAL A 501 -9.26 21.82 -37.86
C VAL A 501 -9.19 23.34 -37.88
N ILE A 502 -9.14 23.91 -39.08
CA ILE A 502 -9.19 25.36 -39.27
C ILE A 502 -10.52 25.68 -39.94
N ASN A 503 -11.34 26.47 -39.26
CA ASN A 503 -12.57 27.00 -39.84
C ASN A 503 -12.26 28.36 -40.48
N ASN A 504 -12.16 28.41 -41.81
CA ASN A 504 -11.93 29.64 -42.57
C ASN A 504 -13.25 30.18 -43.14
N LEU A 505 -13.94 31.01 -42.37
CA LEU A 505 -15.02 31.85 -42.87
C LEU A 505 -14.45 33.18 -43.38
N ILE A 506 -15.16 33.82 -44.32
CA ILE A 506 -14.69 35.01 -45.06
C ILE A 506 -14.17 36.14 -44.14
N PHE A 507 -14.66 36.22 -42.89
CA PHE A 507 -14.24 37.22 -41.89
C PHE A 507 -13.80 36.63 -40.54
N PHE A 508 -13.66 35.30 -40.43
CA PHE A 508 -13.34 34.64 -39.16
C PHE A 508 -12.50 33.39 -39.39
N LYS A 509 -11.33 33.36 -38.75
CA LYS A 509 -10.47 32.18 -38.68
C LYS A 509 -10.55 31.61 -37.27
N GLU A 510 -11.01 30.36 -37.17
CA GLU A 510 -11.07 29.64 -35.90
C GLU A 510 -10.08 28.47 -35.92
N ASN A 511 -9.26 28.36 -34.89
CA ASN A 511 -8.49 27.15 -34.65
C ASN A 511 -9.28 26.22 -33.73
N ILE A 512 -9.44 24.98 -34.16
CA ILE A 512 -10.20 23.95 -33.44
C ILE A 512 -9.29 22.74 -33.25
N ASN A 513 -9.29 22.22 -32.03
CA ASN A 513 -8.74 20.92 -31.71
C ASN A 513 -9.88 19.92 -31.66
N ARG A 514 -9.97 19.06 -32.68
CA ARG A 514 -10.91 17.95 -32.70
C ARG A 514 -10.27 16.73 -32.06
N ILE A 515 -10.85 16.27 -30.96
CA ILE A 515 -10.48 15.04 -30.30
C ILE A 515 -11.46 13.95 -30.76
N THR A 516 -10.95 12.79 -31.18
CA THR A 516 -11.78 11.63 -31.55
C THR A 516 -11.31 10.39 -30.81
N TRP A 517 -12.19 9.40 -30.61
CA TRP A 517 -11.89 8.14 -29.95
C TRP A 517 -12.85 7.03 -30.37
N SER A 518 -12.55 5.80 -29.98
CA SER A 518 -13.40 4.62 -30.11
C SER A 518 -13.83 4.11 -28.72
N PRO A 519 -14.99 3.43 -28.61
CA PRO A 519 -15.35 2.73 -27.38
C PRO A 519 -14.36 1.58 -27.13
N ASN A 520 -14.07 1.30 -25.85
CA ASN A 520 -13.21 0.18 -25.51
C ASN A 520 -14.02 -1.12 -25.45
N PRO A 521 -13.71 -2.14 -26.27
CA PRO A 521 -14.48 -3.38 -26.35
C PRO A 521 -14.33 -4.27 -25.10
N ASN A 522 -13.33 -4.01 -24.25
CA ASN A 522 -13.10 -4.80 -23.03
C ASN A 522 -14.00 -4.37 -21.86
N ASN A 523 -14.71 -3.24 -21.98
CA ASN A 523 -15.66 -2.80 -20.97
C ASN A 523 -16.88 -3.72 -20.96
N THR A 524 -17.13 -4.35 -19.82
CA THR A 524 -18.29 -5.24 -19.62
C THR A 524 -19.47 -4.53 -18.95
N THR A 525 -19.23 -3.37 -18.34
CA THR A 525 -20.29 -2.48 -17.82
C THR A 525 -20.72 -1.50 -18.89
N ARG A 526 -21.98 -1.04 -18.80
CA ARG A 526 -22.52 -0.09 -19.78
C ARG A 526 -21.90 1.31 -19.57
N ILE A 527 -21.27 1.84 -20.60
CA ILE A 527 -20.76 3.22 -20.63
C ILE A 527 -21.92 4.19 -20.81
N ILE A 528 -21.99 5.23 -19.98
CA ILE A 528 -23.05 6.25 -19.99
C ILE A 528 -22.56 7.59 -20.55
N ASN A 529 -21.28 7.94 -20.37
CA ASN A 529 -20.67 9.14 -20.94
C ASN A 529 -19.15 8.99 -21.06
N TYR A 530 -18.54 9.93 -21.80
CA TYR A 530 -17.10 10.14 -21.86
C TYR A 530 -16.76 11.51 -21.30
N ARG A 531 -15.66 11.62 -20.55
CA ARG A 531 -15.14 12.91 -20.07
C ARG A 531 -13.86 13.26 -20.82
N ILE A 532 -13.76 14.53 -21.18
CA ILE A 532 -12.63 15.11 -21.89
C ILE A 532 -11.97 16.08 -20.94
N TYR A 533 -10.68 15.88 -20.73
CA TYR A 533 -9.85 16.75 -19.91
C TYR A 533 -8.85 17.50 -20.76
N ARG A 534 -8.48 18.70 -20.31
CA ARG A 534 -7.48 19.55 -20.97
C ARG A 534 -6.47 20.04 -19.95
N LYS A 535 -5.21 20.13 -20.39
CA LYS A 535 -4.12 20.76 -19.67
C LYS A 535 -3.37 21.73 -20.58
N ALA A 536 -3.15 22.95 -20.12
CA ALA A 536 -2.27 23.89 -20.81
C ALA A 536 -0.79 23.58 -20.54
N ALA A 537 0.11 23.98 -21.44
CA ALA A 537 1.55 23.69 -21.33
C ALA A 537 2.23 24.24 -20.05
N ASN A 538 1.61 25.18 -19.36
CA ASN A 538 2.09 25.78 -18.10
C ASN A 538 1.35 25.26 -16.86
N GLU A 539 0.44 24.30 -17.02
CA GLU A 539 -0.31 23.66 -15.95
C GLU A 539 0.26 22.26 -15.68
N ILE A 540 0.13 21.80 -14.44
CA ILE A 540 0.56 20.46 -14.02
C ILE A 540 -0.57 19.44 -14.04
N THR A 541 -1.81 19.87 -13.76
CA THR A 541 -3.01 19.04 -13.66
C THR A 541 -3.94 19.21 -14.85
N TYR A 542 -4.68 18.15 -15.17
CA TYR A 542 -5.74 18.17 -16.17
C TYR A 542 -7.05 18.63 -15.54
N SER A 543 -7.78 19.52 -16.21
CA SER A 543 -9.10 19.99 -15.79
C SER A 543 -10.20 19.45 -16.71
N LEU A 544 -11.36 19.12 -16.14
CA LEU A 544 -12.52 18.66 -16.91
C LEU A 544 -12.96 19.76 -17.89
N LEU A 545 -12.93 19.46 -19.18
CA LEU A 545 -13.34 20.37 -20.25
C LEU A 545 -14.79 20.12 -20.66
N ALA A 546 -15.20 18.86 -20.79
CA ALA A 546 -16.53 18.48 -21.20
C ALA A 546 -16.88 17.04 -20.81
N SER A 547 -18.19 16.76 -20.71
CA SER A 547 -18.75 15.40 -20.69
C SER A 547 -19.71 15.25 -21.86
N VAL A 548 -19.58 14.17 -22.61
CA VAL A 548 -20.40 13.88 -23.80
C VAL A 548 -21.07 12.52 -23.68
N SER A 549 -22.24 12.33 -24.30
CA SER A 549 -22.98 11.07 -24.23
C SER A 549 -22.17 9.88 -24.76
N ALA A 550 -22.47 8.67 -24.29
CA ALA A 550 -21.83 7.43 -24.75
C ALA A 550 -21.93 7.14 -26.26
N SER A 551 -22.85 7.80 -26.99
CA SER A 551 -22.97 7.70 -28.45
C SER A 551 -22.12 8.72 -29.23
N GLN A 552 -21.41 9.61 -28.54
CA GLN A 552 -20.56 10.64 -29.15
C GLN A 552 -19.09 10.26 -29.02
N TYR A 553 -18.38 10.30 -30.15
CA TYR A 553 -16.99 9.83 -30.29
C TYR A 553 -16.03 10.92 -30.79
N TYR A 554 -16.47 12.18 -30.70
CA TYR A 554 -15.63 13.33 -30.98
C TYR A 554 -16.02 14.53 -30.11
N TYR A 555 -15.07 15.44 -29.90
CA TYR A 555 -15.27 16.73 -29.25
C TYR A 555 -14.43 17.80 -29.94
N ASP A 556 -15.04 18.97 -30.21
CA ASP A 556 -14.34 20.12 -30.79
C ASP A 556 -14.02 21.13 -29.68
N ASP A 557 -12.75 21.25 -29.28
CA ASP A 557 -12.28 22.35 -28.45
C ASP A 557 -11.99 23.57 -29.33
N ARG A 558 -12.78 24.62 -29.12
CA ARG A 558 -12.95 25.77 -30.03
C ARG A 558 -12.40 27.06 -29.43
N GLY A 559 -12.23 28.09 -30.26
CA GLY A 559 -11.76 29.40 -29.79
C GLY A 559 -10.31 29.44 -29.27
N LEU A 560 -9.47 28.50 -29.70
CA LEU A 560 -8.10 28.38 -29.18
C LEU A 560 -7.16 29.42 -29.80
N LYS A 561 -6.50 30.23 -28.95
CA LYS A 561 -5.45 31.16 -29.39
C LYS A 561 -4.24 30.42 -29.95
N ASN A 562 -3.74 29.43 -29.20
CA ASN A 562 -2.57 28.62 -29.54
C ASN A 562 -2.88 27.13 -29.34
N PRO A 563 -3.43 26.43 -30.36
CA PRO A 563 -3.90 25.05 -30.22
C PRO A 563 -2.80 24.04 -29.82
N ASP A 564 -1.53 24.35 -30.11
CA ASP A 564 -0.36 23.52 -29.79
C ASP A 564 0.06 23.55 -28.32
N ARG A 565 -0.54 24.43 -27.50
CA ARG A 565 -0.23 24.53 -26.07
C ARG A 565 -1.14 23.68 -25.19
N TYR A 566 -1.97 22.83 -25.76
CA TYR A 566 -2.95 22.04 -25.03
C TYR A 566 -2.75 20.54 -25.25
N SER A 567 -2.79 19.79 -24.16
CA SER A 567 -2.84 18.33 -24.13
C SER A 567 -4.21 17.88 -23.64
N TYR A 568 -4.65 16.70 -24.10
CA TYR A 568 -5.98 16.17 -23.78
C TYR A 568 -5.88 14.77 -23.20
N GLN A 569 -6.79 14.48 -22.28
CA GLN A 569 -7.03 13.15 -21.75
C GLN A 569 -8.50 12.77 -21.89
N LEU A 570 -8.76 11.48 -22.02
CA LEU A 570 -10.10 10.92 -22.14
C LEU A 570 -10.31 9.85 -21.06
N THR A 571 -11.53 9.79 -20.54
CA THR A 571 -11.99 8.71 -19.66
C THR A 571 -13.38 8.24 -20.08
N ALA A 572 -13.75 7.04 -19.66
CA ALA A 572 -15.10 6.50 -19.80
C ALA A 572 -15.78 6.48 -18.43
N VAL A 573 -17.08 6.79 -18.39
CA VAL A 573 -17.90 6.68 -17.18
C VAL A 573 -18.98 5.63 -17.40
N ASP A 574 -19.11 4.71 -16.45
CA ASP A 574 -20.08 3.62 -16.54
C ASP A 574 -21.34 3.85 -15.69
N GLU A 575 -22.26 2.88 -15.73
CA GLU A 575 -23.53 2.94 -15.02
C GLU A 575 -23.43 2.87 -13.49
N TYR A 576 -22.26 2.53 -12.94
CA TYR A 576 -21.95 2.63 -11.52
C TYR A 576 -21.35 3.99 -11.16
N LEU A 577 -21.35 4.95 -12.10
CA LEU A 577 -20.73 6.27 -11.99
C LEU A 577 -19.21 6.21 -11.76
N ARG A 578 -18.58 5.09 -12.08
CA ARG A 578 -17.14 4.93 -12.00
C ARG A 578 -16.51 5.60 -13.22
N GLU A 579 -15.36 6.22 -13.04
CA GLU A 579 -14.60 6.82 -14.11
C GLU A 579 -13.31 6.03 -14.33
N SER A 580 -13.04 5.63 -15.58
CA SER A 580 -11.81 4.91 -15.93
C SER A 580 -10.56 5.73 -15.62
N ASP A 581 -9.41 5.06 -15.52
CA ASP A 581 -8.14 5.78 -15.62
C ASP A 581 -8.05 6.56 -16.95
N PRO A 582 -7.34 7.71 -16.98
CA PRO A 582 -7.27 8.54 -18.17
C PRO A 582 -6.31 7.96 -19.21
N VAL A 583 -6.66 8.09 -20.48
CA VAL A 583 -5.75 7.89 -21.61
C VAL A 583 -5.35 9.24 -22.19
N THR A 584 -4.04 9.44 -22.40
CA THR A 584 -3.54 10.66 -23.05
C THR A 584 -3.74 10.55 -24.56
N VAL A 585 -4.37 11.57 -25.15
CA VAL A 585 -4.52 11.66 -26.59
C VAL A 585 -3.17 12.06 -27.19
N PRO A 586 -2.60 11.26 -28.12
CA PRO A 586 -1.34 11.58 -28.76
C PRO A 586 -1.37 12.94 -29.44
N SER A 587 -0.23 13.65 -29.38
CA SER A 587 -0.05 14.87 -30.17
C SER A 587 -0.18 14.56 -31.67
N PRO A 588 -0.59 15.53 -32.50
CA PRO A 588 -0.85 15.28 -33.91
C PRO A 588 0.43 14.81 -34.60
N SER A 589 0.39 13.64 -35.26
CA SER A 589 1.54 13.08 -35.97
C SER A 589 1.87 13.81 -37.28
N SER A 590 0.94 14.63 -37.79
CA SER A 590 1.14 15.55 -38.91
C SER A 590 0.04 16.62 -38.94
N LEU A 591 0.35 17.81 -39.46
CA LEU A 591 -0.61 18.90 -39.67
C LEU A 591 -1.56 18.56 -40.84
N THR A 592 -2.43 17.58 -40.68
CA THR A 592 -3.58 17.40 -41.59
C THR A 592 -4.67 18.39 -41.23
N GLY A 593 -4.40 19.67 -41.50
CA GLY A 593 -5.41 20.73 -41.37
C GLY A 593 -6.56 20.47 -42.34
N ILE A 594 -7.70 20.01 -41.83
CA ILE A 594 -8.93 19.95 -42.62
C ILE A 594 -9.50 21.37 -42.67
N ASP A 595 -9.45 22.00 -43.85
CA ASP A 595 -10.05 23.31 -44.11
C ASP A 595 -11.53 23.11 -44.48
N LEU A 596 -12.44 23.46 -43.55
CA LEU A 596 -13.89 23.37 -43.80
C LEU A 596 -14.32 24.53 -44.71
N LYS A 597 -14.09 24.40 -46.03
CA LYS A 597 -14.59 25.37 -47.01
C LYS A 597 -16.07 25.15 -47.27
N THR A 598 -16.92 26.04 -46.76
CA THR A 598 -18.33 26.08 -47.17
C THR A 598 -18.43 26.58 -48.62
N LYS A 599 -18.79 25.69 -49.56
CA LYS A 599 -19.23 26.09 -50.91
C LYS A 599 -20.56 26.83 -50.78
N VAL A 600 -20.53 28.16 -50.79
CA VAL A 600 -21.74 28.95 -51.04
C VAL A 600 -22.12 28.75 -52.50
N ASN A 601 -23.13 27.91 -52.75
CA ASN A 601 -23.83 27.89 -54.03
C ASN A 601 -24.45 29.27 -54.24
N ARG A 602 -23.81 30.13 -55.05
CA ARG A 602 -24.43 31.35 -55.57
C ARG A 602 -25.52 30.95 -56.57
N GLY A 603 -26.68 30.56 -56.06
CA GLY A 603 -27.91 30.59 -56.85
C GLY A 603 -28.20 32.04 -57.22
N LYS A 604 -28.08 32.37 -58.51
CA LYS A 604 -28.53 33.66 -59.05
C LYS A 604 -30.03 33.81 -58.74
N ILE A 605 -30.37 34.63 -57.76
CA ILE A 605 -31.74 35.14 -57.60
C ILE A 605 -31.97 36.11 -58.77
N SER A 606 -32.84 35.71 -59.70
CA SER A 606 -33.31 36.55 -60.80
C SER A 606 -34.20 37.65 -60.23
N LEU A 607 -33.75 38.90 -60.31
CA LEU A 607 -34.56 40.12 -60.14
C LEU A 607 -35.57 40.25 -61.30
N LYS A 608 -36.69 39.54 -61.21
CA LYS A 608 -37.94 39.88 -61.90
C LYS A 608 -39.07 39.58 -60.93
N TYR A 609 -39.99 40.54 -60.80
CA TYR A 609 -41.09 40.62 -59.81
C TYR A 609 -40.78 41.35 -58.50
N LEU A 610 -40.37 42.61 -58.64
CA LEU A 610 -40.72 43.69 -57.69
C LEU A 610 -41.07 44.94 -58.51
N LYS A 611 -42.30 44.96 -59.05
CA LYS A 611 -43.15 46.15 -59.26
C LYS A 611 -44.49 45.70 -59.88
N ASN A 612 -45.55 45.99 -59.13
CA ASN A 612 -46.99 45.76 -59.35
C ASN A 612 -47.51 44.36 -59.05
#